data_AF-A0A183BCU9-F1
#
_entry.id   AF-A0A183BCU9-F1
#
_cell.length_a   1.000
_cell.length_b   1.000
_cell.length_c   1.000
_cell.angle_alpha   90.00
_cell.angle_beta   90.00
_cell.angle_gamma   90.00
#
_symmetry.space_group_name_H-M   'P 1'
#
loop_
_entity.id
_entity.type
_entity.pdbx_description
1 polymer ?
#
loop_
_entity_poly.entity_id
_entity_poly.type
_entity_poly.pdbx_seq_one_letter_code
_entity_poly.pdbx_strand_id
1 'polypeptide(L)' 'MEEAERIAREEHGSVKIAVISGVGTRNYYRKLGYELEGPYMTKWLTAAA' A
#
# COMPACT_ATOMS: atom_id res chain seq x y z
N MET A 1 -7.36 -5.12 -0.06
CA MET A 1 -6.01 -4.57 -0.36
C MET A 1 -5.16 -5.59 -1.08
N GLU A 2 -5.21 -6.86 -0.68
CA GLU A 2 -4.47 -7.96 -1.32
C GLU A 2 -4.54 -7.98 -2.85
N GLU A 3 -5.73 -7.94 -3.46
CA GLU A 3 -5.84 -8.00 -4.93
C GLU A 3 -5.24 -6.76 -5.63
N ALA A 4 -5.37 -5.57 -5.04
CA ALA A 4 -4.73 -4.37 -5.57
C ALA A 4 -3.20 -4.45 -5.45
N GLU A 5 -2.69 -5.00 -4.36
CA GLU A 5 -1.25 -5.25 -4.17
C GLU A 5 -0.73 -6.29 -5.18
N ARG A 6 -1.52 -7.35 -5.44
CA ARG A 6 -1.21 -8.38 -6.44
C ARG A 6 -1.12 -7.78 -7.85
N ILE A 7 -2.17 -7.09 -8.31
CA ILE A 7 -2.22 -6.44 -9.63
C ILE A 7 -1.08 -5.43 -9.78
N ALA A 8 -0.86 -4.57 -8.78
CA ALA A 8 0.21 -3.57 -8.84
C ALA A 8 1.59 -4.20 -9.00
N ARG A 9 1.86 -5.31 -8.31
CA ARG A 9 3.14 -6.03 -8.38
C ARG A 9 3.29 -6.83 -9.67
N GLU A 10 2.29 -7.64 -10.02
CA GLU A 10 2.40 -8.66 -11.07
C GLU A 10 2.10 -8.11 -12.47
N GLU A 11 1.13 -7.23 -12.60
CA GLU A 11 0.66 -6.74 -13.89
C GLU A 11 1.29 -5.39 -14.24
N HIS A 12 1.53 -4.54 -13.25
CA HIS A 12 2.15 -3.22 -13.44
C HIS A 12 3.65 -3.18 -13.10
N GLY A 13 4.23 -4.26 -12.54
CA GLY A 13 5.64 -4.29 -12.15
C GLY A 13 6.03 -3.25 -11.09
N SER A 14 5.06 -2.76 -10.31
CA SER A 14 5.28 -1.71 -9.32
C SER A 14 5.92 -2.29 -8.06
N VAL A 15 6.87 -1.54 -7.48
CA VAL A 15 7.59 -1.92 -6.25
C VAL A 15 6.96 -1.33 -4.99
N LYS A 16 6.03 -0.38 -5.14
CA LYS A 16 5.41 0.36 -4.04
C LYS A 16 3.99 0.76 -4.42
N ILE A 17 3.08 0.73 -3.45
CA ILE A 17 1.72 1.21 -3.59
C ILE A 17 1.48 2.40 -2.64
N ALA A 18 0.69 3.38 -3.08
CA ALA A 18 0.33 4.57 -2.33
C ALA A 18 -1.20 4.75 -2.33
N VAL A 19 -1.76 5.03 -1.16
CA VAL A 19 -3.19 5.27 -0.94
C VAL A 19 -3.41 6.72 -0.54
N ILE A 20 -4.31 7.41 -1.24
CA ILE A 20 -4.83 8.71 -0.82
C ILE A 20 -5.84 8.47 0.31
N SER A 21 -5.38 8.53 1.56
CA SER A 21 -6.20 8.26 2.73
C SER A 21 -6.63 9.54 3.44
N GLY A 22 -7.89 9.60 3.89
CA GLY A 22 -8.30 10.58 4.89
C GLY A 22 -7.58 10.37 6.23
N VAL A 23 -7.33 11.44 6.99
CA VAL A 23 -6.57 11.38 8.25
C VAL A 23 -7.16 10.36 9.24
N GLY A 24 -8.49 10.31 9.35
CA GLY A 24 -9.20 9.39 10.25
C GLY A 24 -9.11 7.91 9.87
N THR A 25 -8.73 7.57 8.64
CA THR A 25 -8.65 6.18 8.18
C THR A 25 -7.23 5.63 8.18
N ARG A 26 -6.21 6.45 8.46
CA ARG A 26 -4.79 6.01 8.45
C ARG A 26 -4.51 4.81 9.35
N ASN A 27 -5.17 4.73 10.52
CA ASN A 27 -5.02 3.59 11.43
C ASN A 27 -5.53 2.26 10.85
N TYR A 28 -6.49 2.29 9.92
CA TYR A 28 -6.90 1.08 9.20
C TYR A 28 -5.75 0.56 8.34
N TYR A 29 -5.13 1.43 7.55
CA TYR A 29 -4.01 1.03 6.67
C TYR A 29 -2.75 0.62 7.44
N ARG A 30 -2.49 1.24 8.61
CA ARG A 30 -1.40 0.80 9.51
C ARG A 30 -1.53 -0.66 9.92
N LYS A 31 -2.75 -1.13 10.22
CA LYS A 31 -3.00 -2.55 10.55
C LYS A 31 -2.70 -3.49 9.38
N LEU A 32 -2.66 -2.97 8.15
CA LEU A 32 -2.34 -3.72 6.93
C LEU A 32 -0.85 -3.59 6.53
N GLY A 33 -0.02 -2.96 7.37
CA GLY A 33 1.40 -2.77 7.13
C GLY A 33 1.75 -1.57 6.25
N TYR A 34 0.84 -0.60 6.11
CA TYR A 34 1.13 0.66 5.42
C TYR A 34 1.69 1.70 6.40
N GLU A 35 2.59 2.53 5.91
CA GLU A 35 3.23 3.62 6.64
C GLU A 35 2.88 4.98 6.04
N LEU A 36 2.89 6.03 6.86
CA LEU A 36 2.60 7.39 6.39
C LEU A 36 3.84 7.97 5.71
N GLU A 37 3.72 8.31 4.43
CA GLU A 37 4.77 9.00 3.66
C GLU A 37 4.16 10.22 2.94
N GLY A 38 4.53 11.42 3.40
CA GLY A 38 3.91 12.65 2.93
C GLY A 38 2.38 12.63 3.15
N PRO A 39 1.56 12.92 2.12
CA PRO A 39 0.10 12.87 2.25
C PRO A 39 -0.48 11.45 2.09
N TYR A 40 0.32 10.43 1.75
CA TYR A 40 -0.15 9.10 1.38
C TYR A 40 0.13 8.05 2.47
N MET A 41 -0.67 6.98 2.49
CA MET A 41 -0.29 5.73 3.16
C MET A 41 0.36 4.82 2.13
N THR A 42 1.59 4.38 2.37
CA THR A 42 2.36 3.62 1.39
C THR A 42 2.82 2.28 1.94
N LYS A 43 3.04 1.31 1.05
CA LYS A 43 3.57 -0.01 1.38
C LYS A 43 4.47 -0.50 0.25
N TRP A 44 5.63 -1.06 0.60
CA TRP A 44 6.50 -1.73 -0.37
C TRP A 44 5.90 -3.09 -0.74
N LEU A 45 5.86 -3.36 -2.04
CA LEU A 45 5.35 -4.62 -2.58
C LEU A 45 6.55 -5.55 -2.74
N THR A 46 6.85 -6.35 -1.72
CA THR A 46 7.86 -7.39 -1.84
C THR A 46 7.32 -8.52 -2.74
N ALA A 47 8.20 -9.18 -3.49
CA ALA A 47 7.88 -10.51 -3.99
C ALA A 47 7.55 -11.39 -2.77
N ALA A 48 6.47 -12.15 -2.82
CA ALA A 48 6.27 -13.20 -1.84
C ALA A 48 7.48 -14.14 -1.93
N ALA A 49 8.10 -14.43 -0.79
CA ALA A 49 9.12 -15.46 -0.69
C ALA A 49 8.54 -16.83 -1.07
#